data_AF-A0AB34KBR8-F1
#
_entry.id   AF-A0AB34KBR8-F1
#
_cell.length_a   1.000
_cell.length_b   1.000
_cell.length_c   1.000
_cell.angle_alpha   90.00
_cell.angle_beta   90.00
_cell.angle_gamma   90.00
#
_symmetry.space_group_name_H-M   'P 1'
#
loop_
_entity.id
_entity.type
_entity.pdbx_description
1 polymer ?
#
loop_
_entity_poly.entity_id
_entity_poly.type
_entity_poly.pdbx_seq_one_letter_code
_entity_poly.pdbx_strand_id
1 'polypeptide(L)'
;MGCQWRLDPALGLLLPLQPAEASVICFVSTDDALAWRPWPEDPSTAAAALPMTAADAAASDARQRRAHALAVGAHEAVRGYASWVVAGACAAPLLVREEMGHTGTHVWHAAWAHREWAVGGAPSDLFEGRAVLELGAGAGLLGLSIAARYARAEVTVSDFEGHSKSARGTVLDCLVGNCARNVPLIGGRVRVCELDWARPDEPRALWPDAGVHAVVAADTVVATEVVYTTEGARLLAGAVAACMRRPAGQLYLLNNARRTGVGTFVRACEDQGMLVERLPVPRASSVPLGHSQEASIPMGGIVSTFSPWCSDQDSDEYVFFRVTWSAN
;
A
#
# COMPACT_ATOMS: atom_id res chain seq x y z
N MET A 1 -30.39 3.45 -0.63
CA MET A 1 -29.23 4.22 -1.11
C MET A 1 -29.43 5.66 -0.69
N GLY A 2 -28.77 6.11 0.38
CA GLY A 2 -28.93 7.47 0.90
C GLY A 2 -27.67 8.28 0.66
N CYS A 3 -27.71 9.28 -0.23
CA CYS A 3 -26.69 10.34 -0.25
C CYS A 3 -26.91 11.26 0.94
N GLN A 4 -25.87 11.53 1.72
CA GLN A 4 -25.91 12.49 2.81
C GLN A 4 -25.47 13.88 2.34
N TRP A 5 -26.10 14.89 2.93
CA TRP A 5 -25.98 16.30 2.56
C TRP A 5 -25.52 17.11 3.78
N ARG A 6 -24.72 18.15 3.56
CA ARG A 6 -24.39 19.17 4.56
C ARG A 6 -24.98 20.51 4.14
N LEU A 7 -25.48 21.29 5.10
CA LEU A 7 -25.95 22.65 4.83
C LEU A 7 -24.76 23.62 4.84
N ASP A 8 -24.55 24.34 3.74
CA ASP A 8 -23.59 25.44 3.70
C ASP A 8 -24.23 26.69 4.33
N PRO A 9 -23.73 27.19 5.47
CA PRO A 9 -24.37 28.31 6.17
C PRO A 9 -24.22 29.66 5.46
N ALA A 10 -23.30 29.78 4.49
CA ALA A 10 -23.14 30.99 3.69
C ALA A 10 -24.05 30.99 2.45
N LEU A 11 -24.30 29.81 1.88
CA LEU A 11 -25.07 29.65 0.64
C LEU A 11 -26.52 29.19 0.88
N GLY A 12 -26.85 28.70 2.08
CA GLY A 12 -28.18 28.17 2.41
C GLY A 12 -28.58 26.93 1.62
N LEU A 13 -27.63 26.25 0.98
CA LEU A 13 -27.86 25.09 0.11
C LEU A 13 -27.36 23.80 0.78
N LEU A 14 -28.10 22.71 0.55
CA LEU A 14 -27.67 21.37 0.88
C LEU A 14 -26.67 20.91 -0.20
N LEU A 15 -25.41 20.78 0.19
CA LEU A 15 -24.34 20.26 -0.66
C LEU A 15 -24.13 18.77 -0.36
N PRO A 16 -23.81 17.93 -1.35
CA PRO A 16 -23.38 16.57 -1.08
C PRO A 16 -22.15 16.61 -0.16
N LEU A 17 -22.11 15.75 0.86
CA LEU A 17 -20.87 15.54 1.62
C LEU A 17 -19.81 15.02 0.65
N GLN A 18 -18.79 15.84 0.36
CA GLN A 18 -17.60 15.40 -0.33
C GLN A 18 -16.91 14.37 0.60
N PRO A 19 -16.64 13.14 0.15
CA PRO A 19 -15.95 12.15 0.96
C PRO A 19 -14.53 12.63 1.20
N ALA A 20 -14.29 13.27 2.34
CA ALA A 20 -12.93 13.49 2.81
C ALA A 20 -12.39 12.13 3.27
N GLU A 21 -11.43 11.61 2.51
CA GLU A 21 -10.71 10.35 2.71
C GLU A 21 -9.95 10.39 4.04
N ALA A 22 -10.59 9.99 5.13
CA ALA A 22 -9.96 9.94 6.43
C ALA A 22 -9.25 8.59 6.61
N SER A 23 -7.98 8.51 6.23
CA SER A 23 -7.08 7.45 6.70
C SER A 23 -6.73 7.73 8.16
N VAL A 24 -6.99 6.77 9.06
CA VAL A 24 -6.71 6.88 10.50
C VAL A 24 -5.64 5.86 10.85
N ILE A 25 -4.37 6.26 10.85
CA ILE A 25 -3.31 5.38 11.33
C ILE A 25 -3.55 5.10 12.84
N CYS A 26 -3.32 3.90 13.35
CA CYS A 26 -3.45 3.61 14.78
C CYS A 26 -2.32 2.72 15.29
N PHE A 27 -1.37 3.33 16.01
CA PHE A 27 -0.27 2.62 16.64
C PHE A 27 -0.80 1.73 17.77
N VAL A 28 -0.38 0.48 17.76
CA VAL A 28 -0.82 -0.50 18.76
C VAL A 28 0.39 -1.27 19.27
N SER A 29 0.73 -1.02 20.53
CA SER A 29 1.93 -1.56 21.20
C SER A 29 1.72 -2.92 21.87
N THR A 30 0.49 -3.44 21.90
CA THR A 30 0.13 -4.68 22.61
C THR A 30 -0.83 -5.56 21.79
N ASP A 31 -0.86 -6.86 22.10
CA ASP A 31 -1.81 -7.81 21.50
C ASP A 31 -3.27 -7.39 21.76
N ASP A 32 -3.55 -6.76 22.90
CA ASP A 32 -4.86 -6.18 23.24
C ASP A 32 -5.26 -5.02 22.31
N ALA A 33 -4.27 -4.23 21.88
CA ALA A 33 -4.49 -3.10 21.00
C ALA A 33 -4.64 -3.57 19.53
N LEU A 34 -3.98 -4.67 19.14
CA LEU A 34 -4.26 -5.38 17.89
C LEU A 34 -5.64 -6.07 17.89
N ALA A 35 -6.13 -6.49 19.06
CA ALA A 35 -7.48 -7.02 19.25
C ALA A 35 -8.54 -5.92 19.38
N TRP A 36 -8.12 -4.67 19.59
CA TRP A 36 -9.02 -3.53 19.70
C TRP A 36 -9.73 -3.30 18.38
N ARG A 37 -11.05 -3.41 18.42
CA ARG A 37 -11.96 -2.99 17.36
C ARG A 37 -12.57 -1.66 17.79
N PRO A 38 -12.15 -0.53 17.23
CA PRO A 38 -12.84 0.75 17.45
C PRO A 38 -14.29 0.77 16.94
N TRP A 39 -14.75 -0.30 16.29
CA TRP A 39 -16.09 -0.47 15.73
C TRP A 39 -16.81 -1.62 16.45
N PRO A 40 -18.09 -1.44 16.87
CA PRO A 40 -18.85 -2.48 17.55
C PRO A 40 -19.13 -3.69 16.64
N GLU A 41 -19.24 -4.87 17.25
CA GLU A 41 -19.39 -6.18 16.57
C GLU A 41 -20.71 -6.36 15.82
N ASP A 42 -21.71 -5.52 16.09
CA ASP A 42 -23.03 -5.58 15.46
C ASP A 42 -23.17 -4.48 14.39
N PRO A 43 -23.17 -4.83 13.09
CA PRO A 43 -23.33 -3.89 11.97
C PRO A 43 -24.66 -3.12 12.00
N SER A 44 -25.66 -3.61 12.74
CA SER A 44 -26.96 -2.96 12.89
C SER A 44 -27.01 -1.91 14.02
N THR A 45 -26.06 -1.99 14.96
CA THR A 45 -25.81 -0.95 15.99
C THR A 45 -24.69 0.00 15.61
N ALA A 46 -23.88 -0.36 14.61
CA ALA A 46 -23.03 0.56 13.89
C ALA A 46 -23.94 1.55 13.12
N ALA A 47 -24.41 2.59 13.82
CA ALA A 47 -24.83 3.83 13.18
C ALA A 47 -23.71 4.17 12.20
N ALA A 48 -24.01 3.95 10.91
CA ALA A 48 -23.11 3.86 9.77
C ALA A 48 -21.70 4.33 10.10
N ALA A 49 -20.71 3.44 10.20
CA ALA A 49 -19.32 3.78 10.52
C ALA A 49 -18.88 5.06 9.77
N LEU A 50 -19.04 6.21 10.42
CA LEU A 50 -18.86 7.50 9.80
C LEU A 50 -17.35 7.71 9.68
N PRO A 51 -16.87 8.38 8.62
CA PRO A 51 -15.51 8.90 8.62
C PRO A 51 -15.30 9.71 9.90
N MET A 52 -14.18 9.48 10.59
CA MET A 52 -13.82 10.29 11.76
C MET A 52 -13.79 11.76 11.35
N THR A 53 -14.32 12.64 12.19
CA THR A 53 -14.18 14.08 11.94
C THR A 53 -12.69 14.44 11.94
N ALA A 54 -12.30 15.52 11.26
CA ALA A 54 -10.91 15.98 11.30
C ALA A 54 -10.41 16.21 12.74
N ALA A 55 -11.30 16.62 13.64
CA ALA A 55 -11.01 16.77 15.07
C ALA A 55 -10.78 15.41 15.76
N ASP A 56 -11.61 14.40 15.48
CA ASP A 56 -11.44 13.06 16.03
C ASP A 56 -10.19 12.37 15.49
N ALA A 57 -9.86 12.57 14.21
CA ALA A 57 -8.65 12.08 13.58
C ALA A 57 -7.40 12.70 14.23
N ALA A 58 -7.38 14.03 14.41
CA ALA A 58 -6.31 14.74 15.11
C ALA A 58 -6.18 14.30 16.59
N ALA A 59 -7.31 14.06 17.27
CA ALA A 59 -7.32 13.55 18.64
C ALA A 59 -6.82 12.10 18.73
N SER A 60 -7.12 11.27 17.74
CA SER A 60 -6.59 9.91 17.61
C SER A 60 -5.08 9.92 17.44
N ASP A 61 -4.59 10.71 16.48
CA ASP A 61 -3.17 10.92 16.18
C ASP A 61 -2.40 11.48 17.39
N ALA A 62 -2.98 12.43 18.14
CA ALA A 62 -2.40 12.93 19.39
C ALA A 62 -2.33 11.86 20.49
N ARG A 63 -3.38 11.04 20.68
CA ARG A 63 -3.37 9.92 21.62
C ARG A 63 -2.34 8.86 21.22
N GLN A 64 -2.19 8.62 19.92
CA GLN A 64 -1.17 7.76 19.32
C GLN A 64 0.24 8.23 19.64
N ARG A 65 0.57 9.51 19.39
CA ARG A 65 1.88 10.09 19.71
C ARG A 65 2.21 9.93 21.19
N ARG A 66 1.22 10.13 22.05
CA ARG A 66 1.38 9.92 23.49
C ARG A 66 1.66 8.46 23.83
N ALA A 67 0.91 7.52 23.25
CA ALA A 67 1.15 6.08 23.44
C ALA A 67 2.52 5.66 22.92
N HIS A 68 2.97 6.17 21.76
CA HIS A 68 4.31 5.95 21.21
C HIS A 68 5.39 6.50 22.14
N ALA A 69 5.28 7.75 22.59
CA ALA A 69 6.24 8.36 23.51
C ALA A 69 6.31 7.60 24.86
N LEU A 70 5.18 7.10 25.36
CA LEU A 70 5.12 6.26 26.56
C LEU A 70 5.77 4.89 26.34
N ALA A 71 5.53 4.25 25.19
CA ALA A 71 6.10 2.95 24.85
C ALA A 71 7.60 3.00 24.52
N VAL A 72 8.09 4.13 24.00
CA VAL A 72 9.53 4.36 23.78
C VAL A 72 10.23 4.79 25.08
N GLY A 73 9.50 5.45 26.00
CA GLY A 73 9.98 5.88 27.31
C GLY A 73 9.89 4.82 28.41
N ALA A 74 9.00 3.85 28.30
CA ALA A 74 8.99 2.61 29.08
C ALA A 74 9.83 1.59 28.31
N HIS A 75 10.73 0.86 28.98
CA HIS A 75 11.68 -0.05 28.33
C HIS A 75 11.06 -1.30 27.64
N GLU A 76 9.78 -1.28 27.27
CA GLU A 76 9.11 -2.37 26.55
C GLU A 76 9.29 -2.24 25.04
N ALA A 77 9.68 -3.34 24.39
CA ALA A 77 9.92 -3.36 22.95
C ALA A 77 8.60 -3.20 22.17
N VAL A 78 8.48 -2.11 21.39
CA VAL A 78 7.37 -1.90 20.44
C VAL A 78 7.24 -3.13 19.51
N ARG A 79 6.04 -3.72 19.46
CA ARG A 79 5.78 -5.00 18.78
C ARG A 79 5.34 -4.86 17.31
N GLY A 80 4.75 -3.71 16.95
CA GLY A 80 4.32 -3.38 15.59
C GLY A 80 3.50 -2.09 15.55
N TYR A 81 3.07 -1.70 14.35
CA TYR A 81 2.22 -0.53 14.09
C TYR A 81 0.98 -1.02 13.34
N ALA A 82 -0.18 -0.39 13.49
CA ALA A 82 -1.31 -0.61 12.60
C ALA A 82 -1.75 0.69 11.93
N SER A 83 -2.27 0.61 10.71
CA SER A 83 -2.92 1.72 10.03
C SER A 83 -4.37 1.35 9.74
N TRP A 84 -5.32 2.22 10.09
CA TRP A 84 -6.70 2.13 9.61
C TRP A 84 -6.87 3.02 8.39
N VAL A 85 -7.45 2.48 7.34
CA VAL A 85 -7.59 3.24 6.10
C VAL A 85 -9.04 3.21 5.64
N VAL A 86 -9.74 4.35 5.69
CA VAL A 86 -11.12 4.43 5.21
C VAL A 86 -11.08 4.69 3.70
N ALA A 87 -11.48 3.70 2.92
CA ALA A 87 -11.61 3.83 1.47
C ALA A 87 -12.98 4.44 1.12
N GLY A 88 -13.05 5.77 1.03
CA GLY A 88 -14.20 6.50 0.48
C GLY A 88 -15.55 6.24 1.19
N ALA A 89 -16.64 6.67 0.54
CA ALA A 89 -17.95 6.86 1.16
C ALA A 89 -18.69 5.59 1.66
N CYS A 90 -18.09 4.39 1.59
CA CYS A 90 -18.80 3.16 1.95
C CYS A 90 -17.94 1.92 2.31
N ALA A 91 -16.63 2.03 2.51
CA ALA A 91 -15.81 0.84 2.82
C ALA A 91 -15.44 0.76 4.30
N ALA A 92 -15.44 -0.46 4.84
CA ALA A 92 -14.87 -0.75 6.14
C ALA A 92 -13.37 -0.38 6.15
N PRO A 93 -12.83 0.09 7.28
CA PRO A 93 -11.43 0.50 7.35
C PRO A 93 -10.51 -0.70 7.14
N LEU A 94 -9.42 -0.55 6.38
CA LEU A 94 -8.39 -1.59 6.26
C LEU A 94 -7.44 -1.59 7.45
N LEU A 95 -7.00 -2.76 7.89
CA LEU A 95 -6.09 -3.03 8.99
C LEU A 95 -4.71 -3.43 8.48
N VAL A 96 -3.76 -2.50 8.41
CA VAL A 96 -2.40 -2.81 7.90
C VAL A 96 -1.38 -2.78 9.03
N ARG A 97 -0.77 -3.91 9.36
CA ARG A 97 0.31 -4.01 10.35
C ARG A 97 1.68 -3.78 9.72
N GLU A 98 2.53 -3.05 10.43
CA GLU A 98 3.97 -2.92 10.15
C GLU A 98 4.79 -3.55 11.27
N GLU A 99 5.90 -4.20 10.92
CA GLU A 99 6.86 -4.75 11.88
C GLU A 99 8.19 -3.97 11.81
N MET A 100 8.80 -3.71 12.96
CA MET A 100 10.10 -3.00 13.05
C MET A 100 11.31 -3.89 12.75
N GLY A 101 11.09 -5.19 12.56
CA GLY A 101 12.17 -6.16 12.35
C GLY A 101 12.80 -6.09 10.97
N HIS A 102 12.13 -5.47 10.00
CA HIS A 102 12.63 -5.35 8.64
C HIS A 102 11.95 -4.17 7.90
N THR A 103 12.67 -3.57 6.96
CA THR A 103 12.17 -2.44 6.15
C THR A 103 11.04 -2.82 5.22
N GLY A 104 10.94 -4.10 4.83
CA GLY A 104 9.90 -4.60 3.93
C GLY A 104 8.47 -4.56 4.49
N THR A 105 8.27 -4.41 5.81
CA THR A 105 6.92 -4.22 6.39
C THR A 105 6.55 -2.78 6.60
N HIS A 106 7.45 -1.84 6.31
CA HIS A 106 7.14 -0.43 6.45
C HIS A 106 6.24 0.03 5.30
N VAL A 107 5.21 0.81 5.62
CA VAL A 107 4.39 1.47 4.61
C VAL A 107 5.07 2.77 4.19
N TRP A 108 5.78 2.72 3.07
CA TRP A 108 6.48 3.86 2.50
C TRP A 108 5.52 4.92 1.93
N HIS A 109 5.97 6.18 1.88
CA HIS A 109 5.18 7.30 1.36
C HIS A 109 4.61 7.05 -0.05
N ALA A 110 5.41 6.48 -0.95
CA ALA A 110 4.94 6.12 -2.29
C ALA A 110 3.80 5.09 -2.28
N ALA A 111 3.72 4.18 -1.29
CA ALA A 111 2.62 3.24 -1.18
C ALA A 111 1.28 3.97 -0.95
N TRP A 112 1.29 5.07 -0.19
CA TRP A 112 0.13 5.95 -0.03
C TRP A 112 -0.23 6.66 -1.32
N ALA A 113 0.74 7.31 -1.97
CA ALA A 113 0.48 8.01 -3.23
C ALA A 113 -0.05 7.05 -4.34
N HIS A 114 0.53 5.85 -4.43
CA HIS A 114 0.10 4.84 -5.38
C HIS A 114 -1.30 4.32 -5.05
N ARG A 115 -1.61 4.13 -3.77
CA ARG A 115 -2.95 3.81 -3.30
C ARG A 115 -3.97 4.85 -3.72
N GLU A 116 -3.73 6.14 -3.44
CA GLU A 116 -4.69 7.20 -3.78
C GLU A 116 -4.98 7.24 -5.27
N TRP A 117 -3.95 7.06 -6.11
CA TRP A 117 -4.17 6.86 -7.53
C TRP A 117 -5.04 5.64 -7.80
N ALA A 118 -4.68 4.48 -7.25
CA ALA A 118 -5.39 3.24 -7.58
C ALA A 118 -6.86 3.23 -7.15
N VAL A 119 -7.23 3.84 -6.02
CA VAL A 119 -8.61 3.81 -5.50
C VAL A 119 -9.46 5.03 -5.84
N GLY A 120 -8.82 6.17 -6.15
CA GLY A 120 -9.49 7.46 -6.36
C GLY A 120 -9.22 8.09 -7.73
N GLY A 121 -8.04 7.89 -8.32
CA GLY A 121 -7.63 8.56 -9.57
C GLY A 121 -7.63 7.68 -10.82
N ALA A 122 -7.54 6.36 -10.66
CA ALA A 122 -7.39 5.41 -11.75
C ALA A 122 -8.73 5.05 -12.40
N PRO A 123 -8.77 4.80 -13.72
CA PRO A 123 -9.93 4.21 -14.37
C PRO A 123 -10.34 2.89 -13.69
N SER A 124 -11.63 2.73 -13.37
CA SER A 124 -12.10 1.56 -12.60
C SER A 124 -11.92 0.23 -13.32
N ASP A 125 -11.91 0.24 -14.65
CA ASP A 125 -11.76 -0.94 -15.51
C ASP A 125 -10.34 -1.55 -15.51
N LEU A 126 -9.38 -0.87 -14.88
CA LEU A 126 -8.06 -1.42 -14.57
C LEU A 126 -8.11 -2.48 -13.46
N PHE A 127 -9.10 -2.41 -12.56
CA PHE A 127 -9.15 -3.28 -11.38
C PHE A 127 -10.46 -4.06 -11.27
N GLU A 128 -11.60 -3.47 -11.63
CA GLU A 128 -12.90 -4.10 -11.52
C GLU A 128 -13.01 -5.32 -12.43
N GLY A 129 -13.20 -6.51 -11.84
CA GLY A 129 -13.30 -7.77 -12.58
C GLY A 129 -11.97 -8.24 -13.20
N ARG A 130 -10.83 -7.70 -12.74
CA ARG A 130 -9.49 -8.01 -13.26
C ARG A 130 -8.69 -8.90 -12.31
N ALA A 131 -7.78 -9.68 -12.88
CA ALA A 131 -6.72 -10.32 -12.12
C ALA A 131 -5.60 -9.29 -11.88
N VAL A 132 -5.34 -8.96 -10.61
CA VAL A 132 -4.37 -7.96 -10.20
C VAL A 132 -3.21 -8.62 -9.47
N LEU A 133 -1.97 -8.26 -9.79
CA LEU A 133 -0.78 -8.69 -9.06
C LEU A 133 -0.07 -7.48 -8.46
N GLU A 134 0.22 -7.52 -7.17
CA GLU A 134 1.16 -6.59 -6.54
C GLU A 134 2.52 -7.27 -6.35
N LEU A 135 3.56 -6.69 -6.94
CA LEU A 135 4.96 -7.12 -6.79
C LEU A 135 5.63 -6.32 -5.68
N GLY A 136 6.24 -7.00 -4.71
CA GLY A 136 6.91 -6.37 -3.57
C GLY A 136 5.91 -5.63 -2.68
N ALA A 137 4.86 -6.34 -2.27
CA ALA A 137 3.72 -5.76 -1.58
C ALA A 137 4.05 -5.24 -0.17
N GLY A 138 5.12 -5.75 0.45
CA GLY A 138 5.50 -5.40 1.81
C GLY A 138 4.39 -5.66 2.81
N ALA A 139 3.81 -4.59 3.38
CA ALA A 139 2.66 -4.69 4.28
C ALA A 139 1.32 -4.93 3.56
N GLY A 140 1.25 -4.78 2.24
CA GLY A 140 0.08 -5.04 1.40
C GLY A 140 -0.91 -3.88 1.29
N LEU A 141 -0.52 -2.64 1.64
CA LEU A 141 -1.44 -1.49 1.64
C LEU A 141 -2.17 -1.31 0.31
N LEU A 142 -1.44 -1.33 -0.81
CA LEU A 142 -2.00 -1.05 -2.12
C LEU A 142 -2.94 -2.16 -2.57
N GLY A 143 -2.49 -3.42 -2.60
CA GLY A 143 -3.31 -4.56 -3.01
C GLY A 143 -4.56 -4.73 -2.17
N LEU A 144 -4.47 -4.57 -0.84
CA LEU A 144 -5.64 -4.58 0.05
C LEU A 144 -6.60 -3.44 -0.25
N SER A 145 -6.08 -2.25 -0.59
CA SER A 145 -6.90 -1.11 -0.97
C SER A 145 -7.65 -1.32 -2.28
N ILE A 146 -7.03 -1.94 -3.30
CA ILE A 146 -7.76 -2.26 -4.54
C ILE A 146 -8.79 -3.36 -4.27
N ALA A 147 -8.46 -4.38 -3.47
CA ALA A 147 -9.41 -5.44 -3.10
C ALA A 147 -10.60 -4.89 -2.29
N ALA A 148 -10.38 -3.88 -1.44
CA ALA A 148 -11.45 -3.21 -0.71
C ALA A 148 -12.35 -2.39 -1.64
N ARG A 149 -11.74 -1.69 -2.60
CA ARG A 149 -12.43 -0.74 -3.48
C ARG A 149 -13.20 -1.41 -4.61
N TYR A 150 -12.69 -2.51 -5.15
CA TYR A 150 -13.19 -3.16 -6.37
C TYR A 150 -13.68 -4.57 -6.05
N ALA A 151 -15.00 -4.72 -5.92
CA ALA A 151 -15.62 -5.93 -5.36
C ALA A 151 -15.38 -7.19 -6.21
N ARG A 152 -15.04 -7.06 -7.49
CA ARG A 152 -14.75 -8.19 -8.37
C ARG A 152 -13.26 -8.33 -8.71
N ALA A 153 -12.38 -7.54 -8.11
CA ALA A 153 -10.94 -7.69 -8.29
C ALA A 153 -10.45 -9.01 -7.67
N GLU A 154 -9.59 -9.72 -8.40
CA GLU A 154 -8.86 -10.90 -7.92
C GLU A 154 -7.41 -10.51 -7.68
N VAL A 155 -7.09 -10.08 -6.47
CA VAL A 155 -5.79 -9.52 -6.11
C VAL A 155 -4.87 -10.62 -5.57
N THR A 156 -3.70 -10.74 -6.15
CA THR A 156 -2.59 -11.51 -5.60
C THR A 156 -1.53 -10.52 -5.13
N VAL A 157 -1.23 -10.51 -3.85
CA VAL A 157 -0.11 -9.74 -3.29
C VAL A 157 1.09 -10.66 -3.11
N SER A 158 2.27 -10.21 -3.50
CA SER A 158 3.48 -11.03 -3.52
C SER A 158 4.68 -10.32 -2.93
N ASP A 159 5.54 -11.09 -2.28
CA ASP A 159 6.83 -10.63 -1.78
C ASP A 159 7.85 -11.78 -1.78
N PHE A 160 9.11 -11.49 -1.45
CA PHE A 160 10.21 -12.44 -1.47
C PHE A 160 10.56 -12.93 -0.05
N GLU A 161 10.60 -14.25 0.16
CA GLU A 161 10.93 -14.83 1.48
C GLU A 161 12.36 -14.50 1.92
N GLY A 162 13.29 -14.33 0.98
CA GLY A 162 14.71 -14.19 1.28
C GLY A 162 15.11 -12.87 1.95
N HIS A 163 14.17 -11.93 2.16
CA HIS A 163 14.43 -10.77 3.02
C HIS A 163 14.58 -11.21 4.48
N SER A 164 15.63 -10.70 5.13
CA SER A 164 16.05 -10.90 6.53
C SER A 164 14.98 -11.52 7.45
N LYS A 165 15.21 -12.76 7.90
CA LYS A 165 14.38 -13.39 8.94
C LYS A 165 14.63 -12.67 10.25
N SER A 166 13.61 -12.00 10.79
CA SER A 166 13.67 -11.49 12.16
C SER A 166 13.26 -12.59 13.13
N ALA A 167 13.53 -12.42 14.43
CA ALA A 167 13.00 -13.30 15.47
C ALA A 167 11.45 -13.33 15.52
N ARG A 168 10.78 -12.44 14.79
CA ARG A 168 9.32 -12.25 14.78
C ARG A 168 8.62 -12.75 13.52
N GLY A 169 9.39 -13.13 12.50
CA GLY A 169 8.86 -13.59 11.21
C GLY A 169 9.51 -12.89 10.02
N THR A 170 8.93 -13.18 8.86
CA THR A 170 9.28 -12.67 7.53
C THR A 170 8.27 -11.62 7.06
N VAL A 171 8.61 -10.90 5.98
CA VAL A 171 7.66 -10.01 5.28
C VAL A 171 6.37 -10.75 4.93
N LEU A 172 6.49 -11.99 4.49
CA LEU A 172 5.37 -12.82 4.08
C LEU A 172 4.45 -13.19 5.25
N ASP A 173 5.00 -13.43 6.45
CA ASP A 173 4.20 -13.68 7.65
C ASP A 173 3.33 -12.46 7.99
N CYS A 174 3.90 -11.25 7.89
CA CYS A 174 3.14 -10.03 8.10
C CYS A 174 2.09 -9.80 7.01
N LEU A 175 2.45 -10.02 5.74
CA LEU A 175 1.56 -9.87 4.60
C LEU A 175 0.36 -10.83 4.68
N VAL A 176 0.59 -12.10 5.03
CA VAL A 176 -0.46 -13.09 5.30
C VAL A 176 -1.36 -12.62 6.46
N GLY A 177 -0.76 -12.16 7.56
CA GLY A 177 -1.51 -11.64 8.70
C GLY A 177 -2.40 -10.44 8.35
N ASN A 178 -1.89 -9.50 7.54
CA ASN A 178 -2.65 -8.36 7.06
C ASN A 178 -3.78 -8.79 6.12
N CYS A 179 -3.53 -9.70 5.19
CA CYS A 179 -4.57 -10.21 4.31
C CYS A 179 -5.69 -10.90 5.09
N ALA A 180 -5.34 -11.82 5.98
CA ALA A 180 -6.31 -12.58 6.78
C ALA A 180 -7.22 -11.68 7.64
N ARG A 181 -6.68 -10.60 8.21
CA ARG A 181 -7.45 -9.64 9.02
C ARG A 181 -8.43 -8.80 8.20
N ASN A 182 -8.11 -8.55 6.93
CA ASN A 182 -8.90 -7.68 6.07
C ASN A 182 -9.94 -8.41 5.23
N VAL A 183 -9.92 -9.75 5.14
CA VAL A 183 -10.92 -10.54 4.40
C VAL A 183 -12.36 -10.12 4.70
N PRO A 184 -12.77 -9.89 5.97
CA PRO A 184 -14.14 -9.49 6.27
C PRO A 184 -14.47 -8.05 5.86
N LEU A 185 -13.45 -7.24 5.53
CA LEU A 185 -13.52 -5.80 5.31
C LEU A 185 -13.40 -5.44 3.81
N ILE A 186 -12.95 -6.38 2.97
CA ILE A 186 -12.80 -6.21 1.53
C ILE A 186 -14.00 -6.76 0.76
N GLY A 187 -14.36 -6.12 -0.34
CA GLY A 187 -15.39 -6.62 -1.26
C GLY A 187 -14.85 -7.65 -2.27
N GLY A 188 -13.57 -7.52 -2.64
CA GLY A 188 -12.87 -8.38 -3.61
C GLY A 188 -12.24 -9.63 -2.99
N ARG A 189 -11.39 -10.31 -3.77
CA ARG A 189 -10.58 -11.45 -3.29
C ARG A 189 -9.14 -11.03 -3.17
N VAL A 190 -8.48 -11.48 -2.11
CA VAL A 190 -7.03 -11.34 -1.93
C VAL A 190 -6.39 -12.70 -1.73
N ARG A 191 -5.18 -12.90 -2.25
CA ARG A 191 -4.33 -14.07 -2.10
C ARG A 191 -2.90 -13.61 -1.83
N VAL A 192 -2.12 -14.42 -1.14
CA VAL A 192 -0.69 -14.18 -0.90
C VAL A 192 0.13 -15.28 -1.54
N CYS A 193 1.16 -14.90 -2.30
CA CYS A 193 2.20 -15.81 -2.76
C CYS A 193 3.59 -15.31 -2.40
N GLU A 194 4.52 -16.25 -2.27
CA GLU A 194 5.94 -15.97 -2.39
C GLU A 194 6.30 -15.93 -3.88
N LEU A 195 7.04 -14.90 -4.28
CA LEU A 195 7.50 -14.72 -5.65
C LEU A 195 8.93 -14.18 -5.64
N ASP A 196 9.87 -15.08 -5.92
CA ASP A 196 11.25 -14.76 -6.22
C ASP A 196 11.36 -14.28 -7.67
N TRP A 197 11.72 -13.01 -7.90
CA TRP A 197 11.86 -12.48 -9.26
C TRP A 197 12.99 -13.13 -10.06
N ALA A 198 13.92 -13.84 -9.42
CA ALA A 198 14.91 -14.66 -10.12
C ALA A 198 14.31 -15.96 -10.68
N ARG A 199 13.15 -16.38 -10.17
CA ARG A 199 12.41 -17.59 -10.55
C ARG A 199 10.92 -17.29 -10.68
N PRO A 200 10.54 -16.40 -11.62
CA PRO A 200 9.18 -15.87 -11.69
C PRO A 200 8.14 -16.89 -12.15
N ASP A 201 8.58 -18.05 -12.63
CA ASP A 201 7.78 -19.22 -13.01
C ASP A 201 7.51 -20.20 -11.86
N GLU A 202 8.10 -19.99 -10.68
CA GLU A 202 7.94 -20.84 -9.49
C GLU A 202 7.20 -20.16 -8.31
N PRO A 203 6.13 -19.35 -8.49
CA PRO A 203 5.48 -18.71 -7.35
C PRO A 203 4.78 -19.74 -6.45
N ARG A 204 4.92 -19.55 -5.15
CA ARG A 204 4.37 -20.46 -4.13
C ARG A 204 3.19 -19.83 -3.41
N ALA A 205 2.00 -20.42 -3.52
CA ALA A 205 0.84 -19.93 -2.78
C ALA A 205 1.05 -20.12 -1.26
N LEU A 206 0.82 -19.05 -0.51
CA LEU A 206 0.94 -19.05 0.96
C LEU A 206 -0.41 -18.95 1.64
N TRP A 207 -1.35 -18.22 1.06
CA TRP A 207 -2.66 -18.00 1.65
C TRP A 207 -3.69 -17.57 0.59
N PRO A 208 -4.96 -18.03 0.65
CA PRO A 208 -5.50 -19.05 1.56
C PRO A 208 -5.14 -20.49 1.15
N ASP A 209 -4.70 -20.68 -0.10
CA ASP A 209 -4.48 -21.99 -0.72
C ASP A 209 -3.03 -22.49 -0.51
N ALA A 210 -2.57 -22.50 0.74
CA ALA A 210 -1.19 -22.86 1.08
C ALA A 210 -0.81 -24.24 0.53
N GLY A 211 0.37 -24.33 -0.10
CA GLY A 211 0.92 -25.59 -0.60
C GLY A 211 0.55 -25.97 -2.04
N VAL A 212 -0.11 -25.07 -2.77
CA VAL A 212 -0.34 -25.22 -4.22
C VAL A 212 0.63 -24.32 -4.99
N HIS A 213 1.06 -24.77 -6.17
CA HIS A 213 1.80 -23.91 -7.10
C HIS A 213 0.89 -22.76 -7.53
N ALA A 214 1.31 -21.52 -7.28
CA ALA A 214 0.55 -20.38 -7.79
C ALA A 214 0.72 -20.31 -9.30
N VAL A 215 -0.33 -19.97 -10.04
CA VAL A 215 -0.21 -19.55 -11.43
C VAL A 215 -0.60 -18.09 -11.44
N VAL A 216 0.34 -17.23 -11.79
CA VAL A 216 0.15 -15.79 -11.77
C VAL A 216 0.15 -15.27 -13.20
N ALA A 217 -1.04 -14.91 -13.68
CA ALA A 217 -1.23 -14.24 -14.96
C ALA A 217 -2.20 -13.07 -14.76
N ALA A 218 -1.66 -11.87 -14.61
CA ALA A 218 -2.41 -10.68 -14.23
C ALA A 218 -2.76 -9.80 -15.44
N ASP A 219 -3.99 -9.26 -15.43
CA ASP A 219 -4.38 -8.18 -16.35
C ASP A 219 -3.71 -6.87 -15.98
N THR A 220 -3.51 -6.64 -14.68
CA THR A 220 -2.87 -5.44 -14.16
C THR A 220 -1.87 -5.82 -13.08
N VAL A 221 -0.62 -5.41 -13.28
CA VAL A 221 0.44 -5.52 -12.28
C VAL A 221 0.62 -4.14 -11.65
N VAL A 222 0.82 -4.09 -10.35
CA VAL A 222 1.21 -2.88 -9.63
C VAL A 222 2.47 -3.15 -8.83
N ALA A 223 3.34 -2.16 -8.72
CA ALA A 223 4.54 -2.27 -7.91
C ALA A 223 4.92 -0.89 -7.35
N THR A 224 5.41 -0.87 -6.11
CA THR A 224 5.73 0.39 -5.42
C THR A 224 7.08 0.33 -4.73
N GLU A 225 7.95 1.30 -5.01
CA GLU A 225 9.30 1.40 -4.42
C GLU A 225 10.20 0.17 -4.63
N VAL A 226 9.90 -0.73 -5.57
CA VAL A 226 10.61 -2.00 -5.72
C VAL A 226 11.96 -1.93 -6.46
N VAL A 227 12.27 -0.82 -7.12
CA VAL A 227 13.49 -0.66 -7.92
C VAL A 227 14.57 0.02 -7.09
N TYR A 228 15.43 -0.78 -6.46
CA TYR A 228 16.55 -0.30 -5.63
C TYR A 228 17.91 -0.40 -6.32
N THR A 229 18.12 -1.44 -7.10
CA THR A 229 19.41 -1.78 -7.75
C THR A 229 19.21 -2.10 -9.22
N THR A 230 20.29 -2.03 -10.00
CA THR A 230 20.31 -2.44 -11.41
C THR A 230 19.95 -3.91 -11.59
N GLU A 231 20.40 -4.78 -10.70
CA GLU A 231 20.07 -6.21 -10.74
C GLU A 231 18.60 -6.46 -10.46
N GLY A 232 18.07 -5.89 -9.36
CA GLY A 232 16.66 -5.99 -9.02
C GLY A 232 15.75 -5.43 -10.12
N ALA A 233 16.17 -4.36 -10.79
CA ALA A 233 15.46 -3.79 -11.94
C ALA A 233 15.33 -4.78 -13.12
N ARG A 234 16.37 -5.55 -13.42
CA ARG A 234 16.33 -6.57 -14.49
C ARG A 234 15.45 -7.75 -14.11
N LEU A 235 15.58 -8.22 -12.86
CA LEU A 235 14.75 -9.30 -12.33
C LEU A 235 13.28 -8.90 -12.34
N LEU A 236 12.96 -7.67 -11.91
CA LEU A 236 11.61 -7.13 -11.94
C LEU A 236 11.04 -7.11 -13.36
N ALA A 237 11.79 -6.64 -14.36
CA ALA A 237 11.33 -6.64 -15.75
C ALA A 237 11.04 -8.07 -16.26
N GLY A 238 11.88 -9.05 -15.89
CA GLY A 238 11.63 -10.47 -16.16
C GLY A 238 10.38 -11.02 -15.48
N ALA A 239 10.18 -10.69 -14.20
CA ALA A 239 8.99 -11.09 -13.45
C ALA A 239 7.71 -10.48 -14.04
N VAL A 240 7.75 -9.21 -14.45
CA VAL A 240 6.65 -8.55 -15.16
C VAL A 240 6.35 -9.26 -16.47
N ALA A 241 7.37 -9.57 -17.28
CA ALA A 241 7.18 -10.27 -18.56
C ALA A 241 6.57 -11.68 -18.38
N ALA A 242 6.90 -12.37 -17.28
CA ALA A 242 6.36 -13.69 -16.96
C ALA A 242 4.93 -13.64 -16.41
N CYS A 243 4.62 -12.66 -15.57
CA CYS A 243 3.34 -12.59 -14.84
C CYS A 243 2.28 -11.74 -15.53
N MET A 244 2.65 -10.83 -16.43
CA MET A 244 1.73 -9.93 -17.11
C MET A 244 1.09 -10.60 -18.33
N ARG A 245 -0.24 -10.66 -18.36
CA ARG A 245 -0.99 -11.35 -19.41
C ARG A 245 -0.74 -10.69 -20.78
N ARG A 246 -0.55 -11.52 -21.82
CA ARG A 246 -0.48 -11.06 -23.22
C ARG A 246 -1.87 -11.09 -23.89
N PRO A 247 -2.15 -10.21 -24.86
CA PRO A 247 -1.35 -9.05 -25.28
C PRO A 247 -1.70 -7.77 -24.52
N ALA A 248 -2.74 -7.78 -23.69
CA ALA A 248 -3.37 -6.56 -23.17
C ALA A 248 -3.02 -6.21 -21.70
N GLY A 249 -2.19 -7.03 -21.04
CA GLY A 249 -1.77 -6.78 -19.67
C GLY A 249 -0.92 -5.52 -19.54
N GLN A 250 -0.99 -4.88 -18.37
CA GLN A 250 -0.30 -3.63 -18.09
C GLN A 250 0.33 -3.66 -16.69
N LEU A 251 1.42 -2.93 -16.51
CA LEU A 251 2.01 -2.64 -15.20
C LEU A 251 1.94 -1.15 -14.90
N TYR A 252 1.68 -0.82 -13.63
CA TYR A 252 1.84 0.51 -13.06
C TYR A 252 2.90 0.47 -11.95
N LEU A 253 4.02 1.15 -12.16
CA LEU A 253 5.16 1.19 -11.23
C LEU A 253 5.37 2.61 -10.73
N LEU A 254 5.23 2.82 -9.42
CA LEU A 254 5.63 4.07 -8.75
C LEU A 254 6.92 3.83 -7.97
N ASN A 255 7.96 4.63 -8.22
CA ASN A 255 9.26 4.43 -7.58
C ASN A 255 10.01 5.75 -7.39
N ASN A 256 10.88 5.82 -6.40
CA ASN A 256 11.76 6.95 -6.17
C ASN A 256 12.71 7.06 -7.38
N ALA A 257 12.69 8.24 -8.01
CA ALA A 257 13.42 8.56 -9.23
C ALA A 257 14.94 8.51 -9.04
N ARG A 258 15.42 8.66 -7.80
CA ARG A 258 16.85 8.71 -7.46
C ARG A 258 17.48 7.33 -7.32
N ARG A 259 16.70 6.25 -7.40
CA ARG A 259 17.22 4.88 -7.30
C ARG A 259 17.97 4.49 -8.58
N THR A 260 19.13 3.85 -8.41
CA THR A 260 20.05 3.51 -9.50
C THR A 260 19.47 2.54 -10.53
N GLY A 261 18.45 1.76 -10.16
CA GLY A 261 17.80 0.79 -11.05
C GLY A 261 16.79 1.38 -12.04
N VAL A 262 16.30 2.62 -11.85
CA VAL A 262 15.15 3.17 -12.61
C VAL A 262 15.38 3.14 -14.12
N GLY A 263 16.50 3.67 -14.61
CA GLY A 263 16.81 3.66 -16.04
C GLY A 263 17.11 2.25 -16.59
N THR A 264 17.58 1.33 -15.72
CA THR A 264 17.81 -0.06 -16.10
C THR A 264 16.49 -0.80 -16.30
N PHE A 265 15.51 -0.54 -15.44
CA PHE A 265 14.18 -1.15 -15.54
C PHE A 265 13.51 -0.82 -16.89
N VAL A 266 13.60 0.45 -17.33
CA VAL A 266 13.06 0.88 -18.62
C VAL A 266 13.65 0.06 -19.77
N ARG A 267 14.99 -0.01 -19.86
CA ARG A 267 15.68 -0.76 -20.92
C ARG A 267 15.39 -2.26 -20.85
N ALA A 268 15.37 -2.82 -19.65
CA ALA A 268 15.08 -4.23 -19.47
C ALA A 268 13.64 -4.59 -19.87
N CYS A 269 12.68 -3.67 -19.73
CA CYS A 269 11.33 -3.85 -20.26
C CYS A 269 11.32 -3.82 -21.80
N GLU A 270 12.05 -2.89 -22.41
CA GLU A 270 12.17 -2.78 -23.87
C GLU A 270 12.79 -4.05 -24.48
N ASP A 271 13.84 -4.60 -23.85
CA ASP A 271 14.47 -5.86 -24.24
C ASP A 271 13.50 -7.06 -24.21
N GLN A 272 12.44 -6.98 -23.41
CA GLN A 272 11.37 -8.00 -23.30
C GLN A 272 10.21 -7.75 -24.28
N GLY A 273 10.29 -6.74 -25.15
CA GLY A 273 9.20 -6.36 -26.06
C GLY A 273 8.05 -5.64 -25.35
N MET A 274 8.36 -4.85 -24.33
CA MET A 274 7.39 -4.00 -23.64
C MET A 274 7.68 -2.52 -23.92
N LEU A 275 6.62 -1.72 -23.99
CA LEU A 275 6.68 -0.26 -24.08
C LEU A 275 6.57 0.34 -22.69
N VAL A 276 7.39 1.35 -22.41
CA VAL A 276 7.39 2.06 -21.13
C VAL A 276 7.02 3.52 -21.35
N GLU A 277 5.96 3.97 -20.71
CA GLU A 277 5.49 5.34 -20.74
C GLU A 277 5.59 5.96 -19.34
N ARG A 278 6.14 7.16 -19.25
CA ARG A 278 6.13 7.93 -18.00
C ARG A 278 4.81 8.68 -17.87
N LEU A 279 4.10 8.42 -16.79
CA LEU A 279 2.86 9.09 -16.41
C LEU A 279 3.11 10.25 -15.43
N PRO A 280 2.14 11.17 -15.28
CA PRO A 280 2.14 12.12 -14.18
C PRO A 280 2.16 11.41 -12.82
N VAL A 281 3.03 11.85 -11.90
CA VAL A 281 3.14 11.27 -10.56
C VAL A 281 1.86 11.53 -9.77
N PRO A 282 1.23 10.49 -9.19
CA PRO A 282 0.13 10.66 -8.25
C PRO A 282 0.50 11.53 -7.07
N ARG A 283 -0.34 12.50 -6.74
CA ARG A 283 -0.21 13.25 -5.48
C ARG A 283 -0.94 12.47 -4.41
N ALA A 284 -0.29 12.21 -3.28
CA ALA A 284 -1.03 11.88 -2.07
C ALA A 284 -1.88 13.10 -1.72
N SER A 285 -3.20 12.94 -1.58
CA SER A 285 -4.03 13.86 -0.82
C SER A 285 -3.27 14.18 0.46
N SER A 286 -3.12 15.44 0.86
CA SER A 286 -2.25 15.87 1.97
C SER A 286 -2.58 15.13 3.28
N VAL A 287 -2.06 13.92 3.43
CA VAL A 287 -2.05 13.18 4.68
C VAL A 287 -1.04 13.94 5.52
N PRO A 288 -1.42 14.48 6.68
CA PRO A 288 -0.43 14.95 7.62
C PRO A 288 0.40 13.73 7.99
N LEU A 289 1.57 13.58 7.36
CA LEU A 289 2.60 12.67 7.81
C LEU A 289 2.96 13.16 9.20
N GLY A 290 2.32 12.59 10.22
CA GLY A 290 2.73 12.77 11.60
C GLY A 290 4.16 12.28 11.67
N HIS A 291 5.10 13.23 11.70
CA HIS A 291 6.54 13.05 11.58
C HIS A 291 7.02 11.71 12.16
N SER A 292 7.25 10.72 11.29
CA SER A 292 8.30 9.76 11.56
C SER A 292 9.58 10.56 11.49
N GLN A 293 10.10 11.00 12.64
CA GLN A 293 11.52 11.22 12.72
C GLN A 293 12.15 9.93 12.22
N GLU A 294 12.84 10.00 11.10
CA GLU A 294 13.90 9.06 10.81
C GLU A 294 14.76 8.99 12.07
N ALA A 295 14.57 7.94 12.87
CA ALA A 295 15.61 7.50 13.77
C ALA A 295 16.76 7.14 12.83
N SER A 296 17.60 8.13 12.59
CA SER A 296 18.86 8.03 11.88
C SER A 296 19.63 6.94 12.62
N ILE A 297 19.60 5.72 12.09
CA ILE A 297 20.58 4.70 12.47
C ILE A 297 21.88 5.24 11.86
N PRO A 298 22.85 5.69 12.67
CA PRO A 298 24.03 6.34 12.14
C PRO A 298 24.92 5.28 11.51
N MET A 299 24.79 5.09 10.20
CA MET A 299 25.87 4.56 9.38
C MET A 299 26.83 5.72 9.12
N GLY A 300 27.79 5.90 10.03
CA GLY A 300 29.03 6.65 9.83
C GLY A 300 28.94 7.98 9.09
N GLY A 301 28.83 9.08 9.86
CA GLY A 301 29.43 10.38 9.54
C GLY A 301 29.06 11.05 8.21
N ILE A 302 28.07 11.93 8.25
CA ILE A 302 28.16 13.38 7.96
C ILE A 302 26.76 13.95 8.26
N VAL A 303 26.68 14.85 9.23
CA VAL A 303 25.45 15.56 9.58
C VAL A 303 25.28 16.70 8.57
N SER A 304 24.20 16.67 7.79
CA SER A 304 23.70 17.84 7.07
C SER A 304 22.35 18.23 7.65
N THR A 305 22.33 19.33 8.39
CA THR A 305 21.13 20.05 8.82
C THR A 305 20.50 20.80 7.64
N PHE A 306 19.15 20.91 7.61
CA PHE A 306 18.21 21.66 6.71
C PHE A 306 17.23 20.71 5.96
N SER A 307 15.91 20.92 5.83
CA SER A 307 15.02 22.09 6.06
C SER A 307 13.52 21.66 5.98
N PRO A 308 12.54 22.44 6.48
CA PRO A 308 11.11 22.11 6.46
C PRO A 308 10.45 22.61 5.15
N TRP A 309 10.13 21.69 4.24
CA TRP A 309 9.48 22.03 2.97
C TRP A 309 8.46 20.96 2.57
N CYS A 310 7.17 21.25 2.79
CA CYS A 310 6.12 20.83 1.86
C CYS A 310 5.83 22.05 0.98
N SER A 311 6.51 22.17 -0.14
CA SER A 311 6.14 23.06 -1.24
C SER A 311 6.02 22.23 -2.52
N ASP A 312 5.35 22.78 -3.54
CA ASP A 312 4.95 22.18 -4.83
C ASP A 312 6.05 21.51 -5.70
N GLN A 313 7.20 21.11 -5.15
CA GLN A 313 8.37 20.56 -5.86
C GLN A 313 8.49 19.00 -5.84
N ASP A 314 7.58 18.27 -5.19
CA ASP A 314 7.72 16.80 -5.00
C ASP A 314 7.54 15.93 -6.26
N SER A 315 7.20 16.51 -7.43
CA SER A 315 7.08 15.73 -8.67
C SER A 315 8.40 15.15 -9.19
N ASP A 316 9.54 15.67 -8.72
CA ASP A 316 10.88 15.23 -9.14
C ASP A 316 11.43 14.07 -8.31
N GLU A 317 10.79 13.72 -7.18
CA GLU A 317 11.26 12.63 -6.32
C GLU A 317 10.82 11.25 -6.82
N TYR A 318 9.69 11.15 -7.51
CA TYR A 318 9.14 9.89 -7.99
C TYR A 318 9.02 9.82 -9.51
N VAL A 319 9.08 8.60 -10.03
CA VAL A 319 8.69 8.25 -11.40
C VAL A 319 7.49 7.33 -11.32
N PHE A 320 6.50 7.59 -12.17
CA PHE A 320 5.35 6.72 -12.35
C PHE A 320 5.37 6.20 -13.79
N PHE A 321 5.46 4.88 -13.97
CA PHE A 321 5.50 4.26 -15.28
C PHE A 321 4.26 3.42 -15.53
N ARG A 322 3.77 3.49 -16.76
CA ARG A 322 2.91 2.46 -17.36
C ARG A 322 3.77 1.60 -18.28
N VAL A 323 3.67 0.28 -18.14
CA VAL A 323 4.33 -0.66 -19.04
C VAL A 323 3.27 -1.55 -19.71
N THR A 324 3.36 -1.70 -21.03
CA THR A 324 2.44 -2.53 -21.83
C THR A 324 3.21 -3.38 -22.82
N TRP A 325 2.62 -4.44 -23.36
CA TRP A 325 3.24 -5.17 -24.48
C TRP A 325 3.31 -4.30 -25.75
N SER A 326 4.39 -4.42 -26.52
CA SER A 326 4.43 -3.85 -27.87
C SER A 326 3.45 -4.59 -28.79
N ALA A 327 2.75 -3.87 -29.65
CA ALA A 327 1.99 -4.50 -30.72
C ALA A 327 2.97 -5.19 -31.66
N ASN A 328 2.94 -6.53 -31.69
CA ASN A 328 3.60 -7.32 -32.73
C ASN A 328 2.75 -7.34 -33.99
#